data_AF-A0A5Q4ER46-F1
#
_entry.id   AF-A0A5Q4ER46-F1
#
_cell.length_a   1.000
_cell.length_b   1.000
_cell.length_c   1.000
_cell.angle_alpha   90.00
_cell.angle_beta   90.00
_cell.angle_gamma   90.00
#
_symmetry.space_group_name_H-M   'P 1'
#
loop_
_entity.id
_entity.type
_entity.pdbx_description
1 polymer ?
#
loop_
_entity_poly.entity_id
_entity_poly.type
_entity_poly.pdbx_seq_one_letter_code
_entity_poly.pdbx_strand_id
1 'polypeptide(L)'
;MLIGVLQFELLIHGSTSLKDKRRVIRSVKDRLHREHMVSIAEVSALDSPVVAVMGLVMVSNSAAQIGTVMDKIIHKLRSLHDAELSHVSRQVLHGSQVDPETVGVDDEMPEAAAIFGDIDKHIGDEIEESDR
;
A
#
# COMPACT_ATOMS: atom_id res chain seq x y z
N MET A 1 -19.82 2.94 5.21
CA MET A 1 -18.49 3.47 4.84
C MET A 1 -17.71 2.36 4.14
N LEU A 2 -17.02 2.65 3.05
CA LEU A 2 -16.10 1.73 2.38
C LEU A 2 -14.70 2.33 2.37
N ILE A 3 -13.69 1.50 2.60
CA ILE A 3 -12.29 1.89 2.59
C ILE A 3 -11.61 1.09 1.47
N GLY A 4 -11.15 1.78 0.44
CA GLY A 4 -10.32 1.20 -0.60
C GLY A 4 -8.86 1.25 -0.18
N VAL A 5 -8.19 0.10 -0.16
CA VAL A 5 -6.76 -0.04 0.10
C VAL A 5 -6.06 -0.49 -1.18
N LEU A 6 -5.02 0.23 -1.57
CA LEU A 6 -4.14 -0.13 -2.68
C LEU A 6 -2.71 -0.18 -2.14
N GLN A 7 -2.07 -1.34 -2.21
CA GLN A 7 -0.64 -1.49 -1.93
C GLN A 7 0.07 -1.78 -3.23
N PHE A 8 1.18 -1.10 -3.47
CA PHE A 8 1.95 -1.30 -4.69
C PHE A 8 3.43 -1.04 -4.49
N GLU A 9 4.24 -1.61 -5.38
CA GLU A 9 5.69 -1.47 -5.40
C GLU A 9 6.14 -0.66 -6.61
N LEU A 10 7.06 0.28 -6.38
CA LEU A 10 7.74 1.03 -7.41
C LEU A 10 9.24 0.69 -7.44
N LEU A 11 9.71 0.30 -8.62
CA LEU A 11 11.13 0.17 -8.95
C LEU A 11 11.63 1.51 -9.51
N ILE A 12 12.54 2.18 -8.83
CA ILE A 12 12.97 3.54 -9.14
C ILE A 12 14.20 3.52 -10.04
N HIS A 13 14.06 4.04 -11.26
CA HIS A 13 15.12 4.03 -12.25
C HIS A 13 16.23 5.01 -11.89
N GLY A 14 17.48 4.56 -12.03
CA GLY A 14 18.67 5.41 -11.83
C GLY A 14 18.88 5.92 -10.40
N SER A 15 18.09 5.45 -9.42
CA SER A 15 18.28 5.81 -8.03
C SER A 15 19.52 5.14 -7.45
N THR A 16 20.41 5.93 -6.85
CA THR A 16 21.64 5.42 -6.20
C THR A 16 21.69 5.76 -4.72
N SER A 17 20.68 6.48 -4.21
CA SER A 17 20.61 6.93 -2.84
C SER A 17 19.18 7.06 -2.33
N LEU A 18 19.00 7.03 -1.01
CA LEU A 18 17.68 7.28 -0.39
C LEU A 18 17.14 8.68 -0.71
N LYS A 19 18.01 9.66 -1.01
CA LYS A 19 17.58 11.01 -1.40
C LYS A 19 16.93 11.00 -2.79
N ASP A 20 17.48 10.25 -3.72
CA ASP A 20 16.95 10.11 -5.08
C ASP A 20 15.57 9.45 -5.04
N LYS A 21 15.44 8.33 -4.32
CA LYS A 21 14.15 7.69 -4.03
C LYS A 21 13.14 8.69 -3.48
N ARG A 22 13.49 9.40 -2.39
CA ARG A 22 12.59 10.35 -1.73
C ARG A 22 12.09 11.44 -2.68
N ARG A 23 12.90 11.87 -3.64
CA ARG A 23 12.48 12.85 -4.67
C ARG A 23 11.39 12.29 -5.58
N VAL A 24 11.58 11.07 -6.10
CA VAL A 24 10.60 10.40 -6.97
C VAL A 24 9.31 10.11 -6.20
N ILE A 25 9.42 9.50 -5.02
CA ILE A 25 8.27 9.15 -4.19
C ILE A 25 7.47 10.38 -3.75
N ARG A 26 8.15 11.48 -3.40
CA ARG A 26 7.45 12.75 -3.08
C ARG A 26 6.62 13.24 -4.27
N SER A 27 7.17 13.21 -5.49
CA SER A 27 6.44 13.62 -6.69
C SER A 27 5.18 12.77 -6.92
N VAL A 28 5.32 11.44 -6.82
CA VAL A 28 4.21 10.49 -6.95
C VAL A 28 3.13 10.75 -5.89
N LYS A 29 3.52 10.85 -4.61
CA LYS A 29 2.61 11.11 -3.50
C LYS A 29 1.85 12.42 -3.68
N ASP A 30 2.57 13.51 -3.95
CA ASP A 30 1.96 14.84 -4.10
C ASP A 30 0.97 14.87 -5.26
N ARG A 31 1.30 14.21 -6.38
CA ARG A 31 0.42 14.11 -7.54
C ARG A 31 -0.84 13.31 -7.25
N LEU A 32 -0.70 12.09 -6.71
CA LEU A 32 -1.84 11.21 -6.45
C LEU A 32 -2.77 11.79 -5.38
N HIS A 33 -2.22 12.34 -4.30
CA HIS A 33 -3.01 13.00 -3.25
C HIS A 33 -3.85 14.15 -3.81
N ARG A 34 -3.25 15.03 -4.63
CA ARG A 34 -3.94 16.20 -5.22
C ARG A 34 -5.01 15.81 -6.24
N GLU A 35 -4.75 14.81 -7.07
CA GLU A 35 -5.65 14.45 -8.17
C GLU A 35 -6.79 13.52 -7.73
N HIS A 36 -6.62 12.76 -6.65
CA HIS A 36 -7.54 11.68 -6.28
C HIS A 36 -8.10 11.72 -4.85
N MET A 37 -7.71 12.71 -4.03
CA MET A 37 -8.14 12.81 -2.62
C MET A 37 -7.86 11.54 -1.81
N VAL A 38 -6.68 10.96 -2.03
CA VAL A 38 -6.23 9.71 -1.40
C VAL A 38 -5.15 10.00 -0.36
N SER A 39 -5.13 9.24 0.73
CA SER A 39 -3.98 9.19 1.63
C SER A 39 -2.94 8.22 1.05
N ILE A 40 -1.67 8.58 1.09
CA ILE A 40 -0.59 7.74 0.54
C ILE A 40 0.69 7.88 1.37
N ALA A 41 1.38 6.78 1.60
CA ALA A 41 2.67 6.71 2.29
C ALA A 41 3.57 5.61 1.73
N GLU A 42 4.88 5.75 1.94
CA GLU A 42 5.81 4.63 1.81
C GLU A 42 5.74 3.84 3.13
N VAL A 43 5.57 2.52 3.04
CA VAL A 43 5.23 1.64 4.18
C VAL A 43 6.24 0.51 4.41
N SER A 44 7.10 0.21 3.43
CA SER A 44 8.18 -0.78 3.56
C SER A 44 9.32 -0.49 2.58
N ALA A 45 10.39 -1.31 2.61
CA ALA A 45 11.64 -1.15 1.84
C ALA A 45 12.33 0.21 2.07
N LEU A 46 12.23 0.76 3.28
CA LEU A 46 12.69 2.13 3.60
C LEU A 46 14.19 2.33 3.36
N ASP A 47 15.00 1.29 3.56
CA ASP A 47 16.45 1.31 3.38
C ASP A 47 16.91 0.98 1.94
N SER A 48 15.98 0.59 1.05
CA SER A 48 16.30 0.36 -0.36
C SER A 48 16.29 1.67 -1.15
N PRO A 49 17.36 2.04 -1.87
CA PRO A 49 17.33 3.20 -2.76
C PRO A 49 16.51 2.95 -4.03
N VAL A 50 16.30 1.69 -4.43
CA VAL A 50 15.71 1.33 -5.74
C VAL A 50 14.29 0.78 -5.64
N VAL A 51 13.84 0.37 -4.46
CA VAL A 51 12.48 -0.14 -4.23
C VAL A 51 11.73 0.78 -3.26
N ALA A 52 10.46 1.04 -3.55
CA ALA A 52 9.54 1.68 -2.63
C ALA A 52 8.22 0.91 -2.56
N VAL A 53 7.84 0.45 -1.37
CA VAL A 53 6.54 -0.15 -1.12
C VAL A 53 5.60 0.93 -0.61
N MET A 54 4.52 1.15 -1.33
CA MET A 54 3.57 2.24 -1.11
C MET A 54 2.23 1.70 -0.62
N GLY A 55 1.67 2.31 0.41
CA GLY A 55 0.30 2.12 0.85
C GLY A 55 -0.54 3.34 0.49
N LEU A 56 -1.72 3.10 -0.08
CA LEU A 56 -2.68 4.13 -0.47
C LEU A 56 -4.08 3.76 0.02
N VAL A 57 -4.79 4.74 0.59
CA VAL A 57 -6.13 4.56 1.14
C VAL A 57 -7.07 5.65 0.63
N MET A 58 -8.30 5.25 0.31
CA MET A 58 -9.41 6.16 0.01
C MET A 58 -10.68 5.72 0.73
N VAL A 59 -11.54 6.66 1.10
CA VAL A 59 -12.84 6.37 1.71
C VAL A 59 -13.95 6.84 0.77
N SER A 60 -14.99 6.03 0.62
CA SER A 60 -16.18 6.37 -0.16
C SER A 60 -17.41 5.65 0.38
N ASN A 61 -18.60 6.07 -0.07
CA ASN A 61 -19.84 5.32 0.09
C ASN A 61 -20.16 4.43 -1.13
N SER A 62 -19.31 4.41 -2.17
CA SER A 62 -19.54 3.70 -3.43
C SER A 62 -18.33 2.85 -3.85
N ALA A 63 -18.53 1.54 -3.94
CA ALA A 63 -17.50 0.62 -4.44
C ALA A 63 -17.11 0.91 -5.90
N ALA A 64 -18.06 1.36 -6.72
CA ALA A 64 -17.82 1.73 -8.12
C ALA A 64 -16.90 2.97 -8.22
N GLN A 65 -17.08 3.95 -7.33
CA GLN A 65 -16.18 5.11 -7.27
C GLN A 65 -14.77 4.67 -6.86
N ILE A 66 -14.64 3.79 -5.85
CA ILE A 66 -13.35 3.25 -5.41
C ILE A 66 -12.64 2.55 -6.58
N GLY A 67 -13.31 1.62 -7.26
CA GLY A 67 -12.74 0.91 -8.41
C GLY A 67 -12.29 1.87 -9.50
N THR A 68 -13.14 2.83 -9.87
CA THR A 68 -12.83 3.83 -10.90
C THR A 68 -11.60 4.67 -10.56
N VAL A 69 -11.46 5.09 -9.30
CA VAL A 69 -10.31 5.89 -8.86
C VAL A 69 -9.05 5.03 -8.80
N MET A 70 -9.13 3.82 -8.25
CA MET A 70 -7.98 2.88 -8.22
C MET A 70 -7.47 2.55 -9.62
N ASP A 71 -8.36 2.28 -10.57
CA ASP A 71 -7.95 1.98 -11.95
C ASP A 71 -7.23 3.18 -12.60
N LYS A 72 -7.70 4.42 -12.35
CA LYS A 72 -7.03 5.65 -12.80
C LYS A 72 -5.64 5.80 -12.17
N ILE A 73 -5.50 5.49 -10.89
CA ILE A 73 -4.23 5.55 -10.16
C ILE A 73 -3.26 4.52 -10.72
N ILE A 74 -3.67 3.27 -10.88
CA ILE A 74 -2.84 2.19 -11.45
C ILE A 74 -2.38 2.57 -12.86
N HIS A 75 -3.27 3.10 -13.69
CA HIS A 75 -2.90 3.56 -15.03
C HIS A 75 -1.84 4.67 -14.99
N LYS A 76 -1.96 5.64 -14.08
CA LYS A 76 -0.95 6.70 -13.89
C LYS A 76 0.38 6.14 -13.40
N LEU A 77 0.36 5.21 -12.46
CA LEU A 77 1.56 4.56 -11.94
C LEU A 77 2.32 3.81 -13.05
N ARG A 78 1.60 3.12 -13.95
CA ARG A 78 2.20 2.45 -15.13
C ARG A 78 2.80 3.41 -16.15
N SER A 79 2.42 4.69 -16.12
CA SER A 79 2.91 5.72 -17.04
C SER A 79 4.07 6.56 -16.48
N LEU A 80 4.62 6.20 -15.32
CA LEU A 80 5.74 6.91 -14.73
C LEU A 80 7.02 6.72 -15.57
N HIS A 81 7.83 7.78 -15.65
CA HIS A 81 9.12 7.75 -16.36
C HIS A 81 10.29 7.42 -15.46
N ASP A 82 10.25 7.88 -14.20
CA ASP A 82 11.34 7.71 -13.23
C ASP A 82 11.18 6.44 -12.37
N ALA A 83 10.09 5.69 -12.56
CA ALA A 83 9.83 4.45 -11.84
C ALA A 83 8.90 3.52 -12.63
N GLU A 84 8.99 2.23 -12.34
CA GLU A 84 8.16 1.16 -12.90
C GLU A 84 7.29 0.53 -11.81
N LEU A 85 6.06 0.16 -12.15
CA LEU A 85 5.12 -0.50 -11.25
C LEU A 85 5.31 -2.03 -11.32
N SER A 86 5.75 -2.65 -10.22
CA SER A 86 6.04 -4.10 -10.15
C SER A 86 4.87 -4.90 -9.58
N HIS A 87 4.59 -4.75 -8.29
CA HIS A 87 3.51 -5.45 -7.58
C HIS A 87 2.35 -4.52 -7.27
N VAL A 88 1.11 -5.05 -7.32
CA VAL A 88 -0.11 -4.32 -6.94
C VAL A 88 -1.10 -5.26 -6.29
N SER A 89 -1.61 -4.87 -5.12
CA SER A 89 -2.73 -5.52 -4.43
C SER A 89 -3.82 -4.49 -4.13
N ARG A 90 -5.09 -4.89 -4.28
CA ARG A 90 -6.25 -4.04 -4.05
C ARG A 90 -7.24 -4.74 -3.14
N GLN A 91 -7.78 -4.01 -2.18
CA GLN A 91 -8.80 -4.50 -1.25
C GLN A 91 -9.85 -3.42 -1.01
N VAL A 92 -11.08 -3.83 -0.71
CA VAL A 92 -12.16 -2.94 -0.27
C VAL A 92 -12.69 -3.47 1.04
N LEU A 93 -12.57 -2.67 2.10
CA LEU A 93 -13.05 -2.97 3.44
C LEU A 93 -14.38 -2.25 3.68
N HIS A 94 -15.29 -2.91 4.39
CA HIS A 94 -16.52 -2.30 4.90
C HIS A 94 -16.28 -1.71 6.27
N GLY A 95 -16.89 -0.55 6.57
CA GLY A 95 -16.73 0.14 7.85
C GLY A 95 -17.16 -0.69 9.08
N SER A 96 -18.03 -1.68 8.90
CA SER A 96 -18.40 -2.66 9.95
C SER A 96 -17.25 -3.61 10.31
N GLN A 97 -16.22 -3.70 9.47
CA GLN A 97 -14.99 -4.44 9.74
C GLN A 97 -13.96 -3.58 10.49
N VAL A 98 -14.30 -2.32 10.82
CA VAL A 98 -13.44 -1.33 11.49
C VAL A 98 -14.08 -0.86 12.80
N ASP A 99 -15.07 -1.60 13.32
CA ASP A 99 -15.82 -1.20 14.50
C ASP A 99 -14.98 -1.34 15.79
N PRO A 100 -14.81 -0.28 16.60
CA PRO A 100 -14.09 -0.35 17.86
C PRO A 100 -14.79 -1.22 18.93
N GLU A 101 -16.08 -1.55 18.78
CA GLU A 101 -16.80 -2.45 19.69
C GLU A 101 -16.48 -3.95 19.47
N THR A 102 -15.86 -4.31 18.35
CA THR A 102 -15.32 -5.68 18.11
C THR A 102 -13.94 -5.91 18.72
N VAL A 103 -13.32 -4.91 19.36
CA VAL A 103 -12.00 -5.02 20.01
C VAL A 103 -12.12 -5.37 21.51
N GLY A 104 -13.33 -5.60 22.03
CA GLY A 104 -13.47 -6.26 23.32
C GLY A 104 -14.87 -6.21 23.90
N VAL A 105 -15.65 -7.26 23.67
CA VAL A 105 -16.35 -8.06 24.68
C VAL A 105 -16.62 -9.42 24.03
N ASP A 106 -15.70 -10.38 24.16
CA ASP A 106 -15.99 -11.81 24.26
C ASP A 106 -14.67 -12.52 24.59
N ASP A 107 -14.70 -13.29 25.66
CA ASP A 107 -13.57 -13.91 26.39
C ASP A 107 -12.92 -15.10 25.65
N GLU A 108 -12.98 -15.12 24.31
CA GLU A 108 -12.27 -16.07 23.46
C GLU A 108 -11.71 -15.31 22.27
N MET A 109 -10.39 -15.16 22.18
CA MET A 109 -9.71 -14.67 20.98
C MET A 109 -9.67 -15.77 19.91
N PRO A 110 -10.39 -15.69 18.77
CA PRO A 110 -9.99 -16.41 17.57
C PRO A 110 -9.09 -15.46 16.77
N GLU A 111 -7.80 -15.76 16.78
CA GLU A 111 -6.82 -15.33 15.77
C GLU A 111 -6.80 -13.83 15.40
N ALA A 112 -6.39 -12.98 16.34
CA ALA A 112 -5.67 -11.75 15.98
C ALA A 112 -4.44 -12.06 15.07
N ALA A 113 -3.92 -13.29 15.14
CA ALA A 113 -2.88 -13.81 14.26
C ALA A 113 -3.30 -13.95 12.78
N ALA A 114 -4.58 -14.07 12.43
CA ALA A 114 -5.00 -14.22 11.02
C ALA A 114 -5.02 -12.87 10.27
N ILE A 115 -5.37 -11.78 10.96
CA ILE A 115 -5.45 -10.45 10.36
C ILE A 115 -4.05 -9.80 10.21
N PHE A 116 -3.13 -10.08 11.14
CA PHE A 116 -1.73 -9.62 11.08
C PHE A 116 -0.77 -10.64 10.44
N GLY A 117 -1.09 -11.94 10.48
CA GLY A 117 -0.23 -13.00 9.97
C GLY A 117 -0.08 -13.00 8.45
N ASP A 118 -1.05 -12.47 7.70
CA ASP A 118 -0.92 -12.31 6.25
C ASP A 118 -0.02 -11.14 5.83
N ILE A 119 0.20 -10.17 6.73
CA ILE A 119 1.16 -9.08 6.51
C ILE A 119 2.59 -9.53 6.89
N ASP A 120 2.72 -10.39 7.90
CA ASP A 120 4.04 -10.85 8.40
C ASP A 120 4.59 -12.08 7.64
N LYS A 121 3.71 -12.99 7.16
CA LYS A 121 4.15 -14.19 6.40
C LYS A 121 4.78 -13.88 5.04
N HIS A 122 4.49 -12.72 4.44
CA HIS A 122 5.15 -12.31 3.20
C HIS A 122 6.44 -11.49 3.41
N ILE A 123 6.81 -11.20 4.67
CA ILE A 123 8.06 -10.50 5.01
C ILE A 123 9.11 -11.47 5.59
N GLY A 124 8.67 -12.58 6.21
CA GLY A 124 9.57 -13.56 6.83
C GLY A 124 10.23 -14.59 5.89
N ASP A 125 9.60 -14.97 4.77
CA ASP A 125 10.07 -16.10 3.95
C ASP A 125 11.27 -15.76 3.03
N GLU A 126 11.64 -14.48 2.85
CA GLU A 126 12.83 -14.10 2.05
C GLU A 126 14.10 -13.85 2.88
N ILE A 127 14.04 -13.91 4.22
CA ILE A 127 15.22 -13.64 5.08
C ILE A 127 16.02 -14.93 5.40
N GLU A 128 15.46 -16.13 5.23
CA GLU A 128 16.18 -17.39 5.53
C GLU A 128 16.93 -18.04 4.35
N GLU A 129 16.82 -17.54 3.12
CA GLU A 129 17.55 -18.12 1.96
C GLU A 129 18.85 -17.38 1.56
N SER A 130 19.23 -16.32 2.26
CA SER A 130 20.47 -15.55 1.98
C SER A 130 21.61 -15.79 2.99
N ASP A 131 21.58 -16.89 3.76
CA ASP A 131 22.68 -17.28 4.66
C ASP A 131 23.17 -18.73 4.42
N ARG A 132 23.15 -19.17 3.15
CA ARG A 132 23.88 -20.36 2.66
C ARG A 132 24.71 -20.07 1.42
#